data_AF-A0A0T7FAW5-F1
#
_entry.id   AF-A0A0T7FAW5-F1
#
_cell.length_a   1.000
_cell.length_b   1.000
_cell.length_c   1.000
_cell.angle_alpha   90.00
_cell.angle_beta   90.00
_cell.angle_gamma   90.00
#
_symmetry.space_group_name_H-M   'P 1'
#
loop_
_entity.id
_entity.type
_entity.pdbx_description
1 polymer ?
#
loop_
_entity_poly.entity_id
_entity_poly.type
_entity_poly.pdbx_seq_one_letter_code
_entity_poly.pdbx_strand_id
1 'polypeptide(L)' 'MIDRTFENILNAMANEFQLDGHEVIEAEGVQFARLSIDDESGRTHLAEINLTRIADAIARRVA' A
#
# COMPACT_ATOMS: atom_id res chain seq x y z
N MET A 1 -13.91 -10.69 -14.25
CA MET A 1 -14.59 -9.45 -13.86
C MET A 1 -13.79 -8.92 -12.70
N ILE A 2 -13.03 -7.84 -12.88
CA ILE A 2 -12.22 -7.30 -11.79
C ILE A 2 -13.20 -6.75 -10.75
N ASP A 3 -13.01 -7.14 -9.49
CA ASP A 3 -13.90 -6.75 -8.40
C ASP A 3 -13.72 -5.25 -8.14
N ARG A 4 -14.76 -4.47 -8.47
CA ARG A 4 -14.78 -3.02 -8.30
C ARG A 4 -14.52 -2.62 -6.84
N THR A 5 -14.81 -3.50 -5.88
CA THR A 5 -14.52 -3.31 -4.46
C THR A 5 -13.02 -3.32 -4.20
N PHE A 6 -12.29 -4.30 -4.77
CA PHE A 6 -10.84 -4.39 -4.67
C PHE A 6 -10.14 -3.15 -5.25
N GLU A 7 -10.50 -2.76 -6.48
CA GLU A 7 -9.90 -1.59 -7.14
C GLU A 7 -10.13 -0.30 -6.33
N ASN A 8 -11.35 -0.13 -5.80
CA ASN A 8 -11.68 1.03 -4.97
C ASN A 8 -10.84 1.04 -3.68
N ILE A 9 -10.67 -0.10 -3.01
CA ILE A 9 -9.85 -0.20 -1.79
C ILE A 9 -8.39 0.09 -2.10
N LEU A 10 -7.84 -0.52 -3.15
CA LEU A 10 -6.44 -0.34 -3.52
C LEU A 10 -6.14 1.13 -3.85
N ASN A 11 -6.99 1.75 -4.67
CA ASN A 11 -6.84 3.17 -5.03
C ASN A 11 -6.99 4.10 -3.82
N ALA A 12 -7.95 3.84 -2.93
CA ALA A 12 -8.09 4.61 -1.71
C ALA A 12 -6.84 4.52 -0.84
N MET A 13 -6.32 3.31 -0.62
CA MET A 13 -5.08 3.11 0.15
C MET A 13 -3.90 3.85 -0.49
N ALA A 14 -3.67 3.67 -1.79
CA ALA A 14 -2.58 4.34 -2.49
C ALA A 14 -2.65 5.87 -2.34
N ASN A 15 -3.84 6.45 -2.45
CA ASN A 15 -4.06 7.88 -2.27
C ASN A 15 -3.76 8.34 -0.83
N GLU A 16 -4.22 7.62 0.20
CA GLU A 16 -3.93 7.97 1.60
C GLU A 16 -2.43 7.94 1.89
N PHE A 17 -1.72 6.89 1.43
CA PHE A 17 -0.26 6.83 1.59
C PHE A 17 0.46 7.98 0.87
N GLN A 18 0.02 8.36 -0.33
CA GLN A 18 0.58 9.52 -1.03
C GLN A 18 0.29 10.84 -0.32
N LEU A 19 -0.90 11.01 0.27
CA LEU A 19 -1.27 12.19 1.05
C LEU A 19 -0.43 12.31 2.33
N ASP A 20 -0.06 11.19 2.92
CA ASP A 20 0.87 11.12 4.06
C ASP A 20 2.34 11.37 3.66
N GLY A 21 2.60 11.58 2.37
CA GLY A 21 3.93 11.86 1.83
C GLY A 21 4.77 10.60 1.56
N HIS A 22 4.17 9.42 1.56
CA HIS A 22 4.84 8.18 1.20
C HIS A 22 4.90 7.99 -0.30
N GLU A 23 6.01 7.40 -0.77
CA GLU A 23 6.14 7.01 -2.17
C GLU A 23 5.30 5.76 -2.41
N VAL A 24 4.45 5.77 -3.44
CA VAL A 24 3.74 4.57 -3.91
C VAL A 24 4.29 4.17 -5.26
N ILE A 25 4.80 2.95 -5.35
CA ILE A 25 5.41 2.39 -6.56
C ILE A 25 4.63 1.18 -7.04
N GLU A 26 4.74 0.88 -8.33
CA GLU A 26 4.24 -0.35 -8.92
C GLU A 26 5.41 -1.17 -9.47
N ALA A 27 5.46 -2.44 -9.08
CA ALA A 27 6.43 -3.40 -9.58
C ALA A 27 5.73 -4.73 -9.87
N GLU A 28 5.88 -5.24 -11.09
CA GLU A 28 5.27 -6.51 -11.53
C GLU A 28 3.74 -6.56 -11.33
N GLY A 29 3.05 -5.42 -11.45
CA GLY A 29 1.60 -5.31 -11.25
C GLY A 29 1.17 -5.31 -9.77
N VAL A 30 2.13 -5.18 -8.85
CA VAL A 30 1.88 -5.08 -7.40
C VAL A 30 2.25 -3.67 -6.94
N GLN A 31 1.33 -3.04 -6.23
CA GLN A 31 1.55 -1.72 -5.65
C GLN A 31 2.11 -1.83 -4.24
N PHE A 32 3.16 -1.04 -3.98
CA PHE A 32 3.82 -0.95 -2.70
C PHE A 32 3.87 0.51 -2.23
N ALA A 33 3.62 0.72 -0.94
CA ALA A 33 3.96 1.98 -0.28
C ALA A 33 5.34 1.87 0.38
N ARG A 34 6.16 2.90 0.24
CA ARG A 34 7.50 3.01 0.82
C ARG A 34 7.50 3.96 2.00
N LEU A 35 7.88 3.43 3.16
CA LEU A 35 7.90 4.16 4.41
C LEU A 35 9.35 4.32 4.87
N SER A 36 9.69 5.55 5.25
CA SER A 36 10.92 5.82 5.99
C SER A 36 10.62 5.61 7.47
N ILE A 37 11.27 4.61 8.07
CA ILE A 37 11.13 4.27 9.49
C ILE A 37 12.47 4.53 10.15
N ASP A 38 12.48 5.42 11.14
CA ASP A 38 13.66 5.64 11.97
C ASP A 38 13.72 4.54 13.04
N ASP A 39 14.86 3.86 13.12
CA ASP A 39 15.11 2.90 14.20
C ASP A 39 15.57 3.59 15.49
N GLU A 40 15.62 2.84 16.59
CA GLU A 40 16.09 3.33 17.90
C GLU A 40 17.57 3.76 17.88
N SER A 41 18.31 3.42 16.83
CA SER A 41 19.71 3.82 16.60
C SER A 41 19.82 5.11 15.79
N GLY A 42 18.69 5.75 15.42
CA GLY A 42 18.65 6.97 14.63
C GLY A 42 18.94 6.77 13.14
N ARG A 43 18.86 5.53 12.63
CA ARG A 43 19.00 5.23 11.20
C ARG A 43 17.64 5.13 10.56
N THR A 44 17.48 5.80 9.44
CA THR A 44 16.31 5.68 8.59
C THR A 44 16.43 4.43 7.71
N HIS A 45 15.45 3.54 7.81
CA HIS A 45 15.29 2.38 6.93
C HIS A 45 14.09 2.59 6.01
N LEU A 46 14.20 2.08 4.79
CA LEU A 46 13.09 2.04 3.85
C LEU A 46 12.36 0.71 4.00
N ALA A 47 11.10 0.74 4.40
CA ALA A 47 10.21 -0.41 4.45
C ALA A 47 9.19 -0.34 3.30
N GLU A 48 8.86 -1.49 2.73
CA GLU A 48 7.85 -1.60 1.66
C GLU A 48 6.62 -2.37 2.17
N ILE A 49 5.44 -1.79 1.99
CA ILE A 49 4.15 -2.39 2.34
C ILE A 49 3.41 -2.74 1.04
N ASN A 50 3.08 -4.02 0.86
CA ASN A 50 2.33 -4.50 -0.30
C ASN A 50 0.84 -4.14 -0.20
N LEU A 51 0.44 -3.06 -0.85
CA LEU A 51 -0.93 -2.53 -0.83
C LEU A 51 -1.90 -3.47 -1.56
N THR A 52 -1.48 -4.05 -2.68
CA THR A 52 -2.28 -5.00 -3.47
C THR A 52 -2.74 -6.18 -2.62
N ARG A 53 -1.84 -6.79 -1.84
CA ARG A 53 -2.17 -7.95 -1.00
C ARG A 53 -3.11 -7.59 0.15
N ILE A 54 -2.95 -6.40 0.72
CA ILE A 54 -3.83 -5.91 1.79
C ILE A 54 -5.22 -5.63 1.22
N ALA A 55 -5.31 -4.93 0.09
CA ALA A 55 -6.57 -4.63 -0.59
C ALA A 55 -7.32 -5.92 -0.95
N ASP A 56 -6.63 -6.95 -1.45
CA ASP A 56 -7.22 -8.27 -1.74
C ASP A 56 -7.78 -8.94 -0.47
N ALA A 57 -7.02 -8.92 0.63
CA ALA A 57 -7.47 -9.49 1.90
C ALA A 57 -8.71 -8.77 2.47
N ILE A 58 -8.76 -7.43 2.34
CA ILE A 58 -9.91 -6.63 2.77
C ILE A 58 -11.11 -6.91 1.87
N ALA A 59 -10.94 -6.85 0.54
CA ALA A 59 -12.00 -7.09 -0.43
C ALA A 59 -12.68 -8.44 -0.19
N ARG A 60 -11.90 -9.51 0.00
CA ARG A 60 -12.41 -10.86 0.33
C ARG A 60 -13.19 -10.95 1.63
N ARG A 61 -12.99 -10.02 2.56
CA ARG A 61 -13.68 -10.01 3.86
C ARG A 61 -14.97 -9.20 3.83
N VAL A 62 -15.07 -8.21 2.95
CA VAL A 62 -16.19 -7.25 2.90
C VAL A 62 -17.17 -7.52 1.75
N ALA A 63 -16.77 -8.29 0.74
CA ALA A 63 -17.65 -8.82 -0.31
C ALA A 63 -18.41 -10.07 0.17
#